data_AF-A0A8S9IBS7-F1
#
_entry.id   AF-A0A8S9IBS7-F1
#
_cell.length_a   1.000
_cell.length_b   1.000
_cell.length_c   1.000
_cell.angle_alpha   90.00
_cell.angle_beta   90.00
_cell.angle_gamma   90.00
#
_symmetry.space_group_name_H-M   'P 1'
#
loop_
_entity.id
_entity.type
_entity.pdbx_description
1 polymer ?
#
loop_
_entity_poly.entity_id
_entity_poly.type
_entity_poly.pdbx_seq_one_letter_code
_entity_poly.pdbx_strand_id
1 'polypeptide(L)'
;MVKFSYIICGKWLQGSSGQYIRCTLPYIKKEIPIIIVFRALGFVADKDILEHICYDFADTQMMELLRPSLEEAFVIQNQLVALDYIGTRGAPPGAPKEKRIKYARDILQKELLPHVGVGEFCETKKAYYFGYIIHRLLLCALGRRPEDDRDHYGNKRLDLAGPLLGGLFRMLFRKLTRDVRSYVQKCVDNGKEVNLQFAIKAKTITSGLKYSLATGNWGQANAAGTRAGVSQVLNRLTYASTLSHLRRLNSPIGREGKLAKPRQLHNSQWGMMCPAETPEGQACGLVKNLALMVYITVGSAAYPILEFLEEWGTENFEEISPSVIPKATKIFVNGMWVGVHRDPDMLVKTLRRLRRRVDVNTEVSVVRDIRLKELRIYTDYGRCSRPLFIVDNQRLLIKKKDIYALQERVNFWANLFSSSFLL
;
A
#
# COMPACT_ATOMS: atom_id res chain seq x y z
N MET A 1 -6.03 -7.05 -3.43
CA MET A 1 -5.52 -6.38 -2.21
C MET A 1 -4.73 -7.41 -1.42
N VAL A 2 -3.41 -7.46 -1.62
CA VAL A 2 -2.54 -8.30 -0.82
C VAL A 2 -2.54 -7.67 0.57
N LYS A 3 -2.85 -8.43 1.62
CA LYS A 3 -2.59 -7.98 3.00
C LYS A 3 -1.10 -7.65 3.04
N PHE A 4 -0.74 -6.37 3.05
CA PHE A 4 0.61 -5.92 3.37
C PHE A 4 0.83 -6.17 4.86
N SER A 5 0.90 -7.44 5.25
CA SER A 5 1.52 -7.89 6.49
C SER A 5 3.02 -8.07 6.24
N TYR A 6 3.65 -7.10 5.55
CA TYR A 6 5.10 -7.03 5.46
C TYR A 6 5.57 -6.23 6.66
N ILE A 7 5.47 -6.83 7.83
CA ILE A 7 6.28 -6.36 8.94
C ILE A 7 7.65 -6.98 8.66
N ILE A 8 8.54 -6.20 8.02
CA ILE A 8 9.97 -6.33 8.33
C ILE A 8 10.03 -5.95 9.80
N CYS A 9 9.84 -6.95 10.66
CA CYS A 9 9.91 -6.76 12.09
C CYS A 9 11.39 -6.73 12.40
N GLY A 10 11.99 -5.56 12.26
CA GLY A 10 13.21 -5.26 12.99
C GLY A 10 12.82 -5.31 14.47
N LYS A 11 12.81 -6.52 15.04
CA LYS A 11 12.74 -6.65 16.49
C LYS A 11 14.07 -6.17 17.02
N TRP A 12 14.02 -5.16 17.89
CA TRP A 12 15.08 -4.86 18.83
C TRP A 12 15.24 -6.07 19.74
N LEU A 13 16.15 -6.98 19.37
CA LEU A 13 16.52 -8.09 20.24
C LEU A 13 17.70 -7.63 21.07
N GLN A 14 17.46 -7.32 22.35
CA GLN A 14 18.53 -7.24 23.34
C GLN A 14 19.08 -8.66 23.54
N GLY A 15 20.19 -8.95 22.87
CA GLY A 15 21.02 -10.13 23.16
C GLY A 15 22.19 -9.74 24.05
N SER A 16 22.82 -10.75 24.66
CA SER A 16 24.05 -10.61 25.46
C SER A 16 25.28 -10.12 24.67
N SER A 17 25.17 -9.96 23.35
CA SER A 17 26.27 -9.65 22.42
C SER A 17 26.06 -8.40 21.53
N GLY A 18 25.01 -7.60 21.77
CA GLY A 18 24.74 -6.37 21.00
C GLY A 18 23.34 -6.31 20.38
N GLN A 19 23.07 -5.24 19.63
CA GLN A 19 21.79 -4.96 18.96
C GLN A 19 21.90 -5.34 17.48
N TYR A 20 21.06 -6.27 17.00
CA TYR A 20 21.05 -6.74 15.61
C TYR A 20 19.72 -6.43 14.92
N ILE A 21 19.77 -6.20 13.61
CA ILE A 21 18.59 -6.00 12.78
C ILE A 21 18.35 -7.24 11.91
N ARG A 22 17.17 -7.84 12.09
CA ARG A 22 16.70 -8.97 11.28
C ARG A 22 15.38 -8.63 10.61
N CYS A 23 15.07 -9.35 9.54
CA CYS A 23 13.82 -9.22 8.80
C CYS A 23 13.10 -10.57 8.68
N THR A 24 11.77 -10.50 8.63
CA THR A 24 10.91 -11.65 8.36
C THR A 24 10.52 -11.63 6.89
N LEU A 25 10.89 -12.69 6.15
CA LEU A 25 10.52 -12.86 4.76
C LEU A 25 9.26 -13.73 4.62
N PRO A 26 8.38 -13.49 3.62
CA PRO A 26 7.26 -14.36 3.34
C PRO A 26 7.71 -15.80 3.10
N TYR A 27 6.92 -16.76 3.59
CA TYR A 27 7.18 -18.21 3.47
C TYR A 27 8.46 -18.72 4.14
N ILE A 28 9.24 -17.85 4.79
CA ILE A 28 10.40 -18.24 5.60
C ILE A 28 9.99 -18.28 7.08
N LYS A 29 10.29 -19.40 7.76
CA LYS A 29 9.88 -19.60 9.17
C LYS A 29 10.75 -18.84 10.17
N LYS A 30 12.03 -18.64 9.84
CA LYS A 30 13.01 -17.99 10.72
C LYS A 30 13.34 -16.59 10.21
N GLU A 31 13.63 -15.69 11.15
CA GLU A 31 14.13 -14.35 10.83
C GLU A 31 15.52 -14.43 10.18
N ILE A 32 15.80 -13.52 9.25
CA ILE A 32 17.03 -13.45 8.46
C ILE A 32 17.72 -12.11 8.73
N PRO A 33 19.04 -12.09 9.02
CA PRO A 33 19.82 -10.85 9.11
C PRO A 33 19.72 -10.00 7.85
N ILE A 34 19.55 -8.68 8.00
CA ILE A 34 19.31 -7.77 6.87
C ILE A 34 20.45 -7.77 5.86
N ILE A 35 21.71 -7.91 6.32
CA ILE A 35 22.90 -7.91 5.46
C ILE A 35 22.92 -9.15 4.55
N ILE A 36 22.46 -10.31 5.04
CA ILE A 36 22.34 -11.52 4.22
C ILE A 36 21.31 -11.33 3.11
N VAL A 37 20.24 -10.56 3.37
CA VAL A 37 19.24 -10.25 2.33
C VAL A 37 19.85 -9.35 1.24
N PHE A 38 20.64 -8.34 1.60
CA PHE A 38 21.36 -7.52 0.61
C PHE A 38 22.34 -8.35 -0.24
N ARG A 39 23.12 -9.23 0.40
CA ARG A 39 24.01 -10.16 -0.31
C ARG A 39 23.25 -11.08 -1.25
N ALA A 40 22.08 -11.56 -0.85
CA ALA A 40 21.22 -12.39 -1.69
C ALA A 40 20.63 -11.61 -2.89
N LEU A 41 20.34 -10.31 -2.71
CA LEU A 41 19.92 -9.39 -3.79
C LEU A 41 21.05 -9.04 -4.77
N GLY A 42 22.31 -9.35 -4.43
CA GLY A 42 23.47 -9.15 -5.32
C GLY A 42 24.51 -8.15 -4.79
N PHE A 43 24.25 -7.50 -3.65
CA PHE A 43 25.17 -6.52 -3.07
C PHE A 43 26.13 -7.19 -2.09
N VAL A 44 27.36 -7.46 -2.55
CA VAL A 44 28.37 -8.20 -1.78
C VAL A 44 29.29 -7.28 -0.99
N ALA A 45 29.66 -6.11 -1.48
CA ALA A 45 30.55 -5.22 -0.73
C ALA A 45 29.78 -4.53 0.40
N ASP A 46 30.35 -4.53 1.60
CA ASP A 46 29.72 -3.91 2.78
C ASP A 46 29.51 -2.40 2.57
N LYS A 47 30.45 -1.75 1.86
CA LYS A 47 30.33 -0.35 1.46
C LYS A 47 29.05 -0.13 0.65
N ASP A 48 28.79 -0.94 -0.38
CA ASP A 48 27.60 -0.80 -1.21
C ASP A 48 26.33 -0.97 -0.38
N ILE A 49 26.29 -1.97 0.50
CA ILE A 49 25.14 -2.20 1.40
C ILE A 49 24.90 -0.97 2.28
N LEU A 50 25.97 -0.40 2.83
CA LEU A 50 25.91 0.80 3.66
C LEU A 50 25.44 2.02 2.86
N GLU A 51 25.86 2.21 1.60
CA GLU A 51 25.39 3.32 0.76
C GLU A 51 23.88 3.28 0.50
N HIS A 52 23.27 2.08 0.49
CA HIS A 52 21.81 1.93 0.31
C HIS A 52 21.01 2.23 1.58
N ILE A 53 21.61 2.12 2.76
CA ILE A 53 20.95 2.33 4.06
C ILE A 53 21.29 3.71 4.64
N CYS A 54 22.58 4.05 4.68
CA CYS A 54 23.11 5.29 5.22
C CYS A 54 23.60 6.17 4.07
N TYR A 55 22.77 7.17 3.71
CA TYR A 55 23.08 8.07 2.60
C TYR A 55 24.17 9.11 2.92
N ASP A 56 24.55 9.23 4.20
CA ASP A 56 25.57 10.17 4.69
C ASP A 56 26.53 9.46 5.65
N PHE A 57 27.73 9.14 5.17
CA PHE A 57 28.75 8.46 5.98
C PHE A 57 29.37 9.31 7.08
N ALA A 58 29.07 10.61 7.15
CA ALA A 58 29.44 11.42 8.31
C ALA A 58 28.60 11.06 9.56
N ASP A 59 27.49 10.34 9.40
CA ASP A 59 26.59 9.95 10.49
C ASP A 59 27.11 8.75 11.30
N THR A 60 28.04 9.01 12.21
CA THR A 60 28.67 8.00 13.06
C THR A 60 27.68 7.23 13.93
N GLN A 61 26.59 7.87 14.38
CA GLN A 61 25.58 7.23 15.24
C GLN A 61 24.84 6.12 14.49
N MET A 62 24.44 6.38 13.24
CA MET A 62 23.73 5.39 12.43
C MET A 62 24.66 4.24 12.03
N MET A 63 25.92 4.55 11.73
CA MET A 63 26.93 3.54 11.40
C MET A 63 27.22 2.60 12.58
N GLU A 64 27.33 3.14 13.79
CA GLU A 64 27.58 2.34 14.99
C GLU A 64 26.42 1.40 15.33
N LEU A 65 25.18 1.82 15.08
CA LEU A 65 24.00 0.95 15.21
C LEU A 65 23.98 -0.20 14.18
N LEU A 66 24.55 0.02 12.99
CA LEU A 66 24.59 -1.00 11.94
C LEU A 66 25.76 -1.98 12.09
N ARG A 67 26.85 -1.57 12.74
CA ARG A 67 28.08 -2.36 12.92
C ARG A 67 27.83 -3.80 13.41
N PRO A 68 27.04 -4.05 14.48
CA PRO A 68 26.84 -5.43 14.94
C PRO A 68 26.13 -6.32 13.91
N SER A 69 25.24 -5.73 13.09
CA SER A 69 24.53 -6.48 12.04
C SER A 69 25.46 -6.85 10.87
N LEU A 70 26.49 -6.06 10.60
CA LEU A 70 27.55 -6.39 9.64
C LEU A 70 28.43 -7.52 10.16
N GLU A 71 28.85 -7.44 11.43
CA GLU A 71 29.68 -8.46 12.09
C GLU A 71 28.97 -9.82 12.15
N GLU A 72 27.67 -9.84 12.46
CA GLU A 72 26.85 -11.08 12.44
C GLU A 72 26.87 -11.78 11.06
N ALA A 73 26.87 -10.99 9.99
CA ALA A 73 26.78 -11.49 8.62
C ALA A 73 28.14 -11.75 7.96
N PHE A 74 29.25 -11.50 8.66
CA PHE A 74 30.62 -11.62 8.10
C PHE A 74 30.92 -13.03 7.55
N VAL A 75 30.31 -14.06 8.14
CA VAL A 75 30.49 -15.47 7.74
C VAL A 75 29.95 -15.79 6.34
N ILE A 76 29.07 -14.96 5.77
CA ILE A 76 28.51 -15.15 4.44
C ILE A 76 28.93 -13.98 3.56
N GLN A 77 29.86 -14.22 2.62
CA GLN A 77 30.32 -13.17 1.70
C GLN A 77 29.79 -13.35 0.27
N ASN A 78 29.32 -14.55 -0.09
CA ASN A 78 28.90 -14.87 -1.46
C ASN A 78 27.38 -14.87 -1.64
N GLN A 79 26.88 -14.34 -2.75
CA GLN A 79 25.44 -14.32 -3.08
C GLN A 79 24.82 -15.72 -3.08
N LEU A 80 25.48 -16.71 -3.69
CA LEU A 80 24.95 -18.08 -3.76
C LEU A 80 24.84 -18.72 -2.36
N VAL A 81 25.76 -18.39 -1.45
CA VAL A 81 25.74 -18.88 -0.06
C VAL A 81 24.63 -18.17 0.72
N ALA A 82 24.42 -16.87 0.49
CA ALA A 82 23.30 -16.13 1.06
C ALA A 82 21.94 -16.69 0.61
N LEU A 83 21.79 -17.00 -0.68
CA LEU A 83 20.59 -17.64 -1.23
C LEU A 83 20.35 -19.04 -0.63
N ASP A 84 21.39 -19.85 -0.48
CA ASP A 84 21.27 -21.17 0.16
C ASP A 84 20.91 -21.05 1.65
N TYR A 85 21.45 -20.04 2.35
CA TYR A 85 21.13 -19.75 3.75
C TYR A 85 19.65 -19.41 3.95
N ILE A 86 19.08 -18.61 3.05
CA ILE A 86 17.64 -18.28 3.01
C ILE A 86 16.84 -19.54 2.64
N GLY A 87 17.25 -20.26 1.60
CA GLY A 87 16.57 -21.45 1.10
C GLY A 87 16.46 -22.56 2.15
N THR A 88 17.51 -22.78 2.96
CA THR A 88 17.52 -23.77 4.05
C THR A 88 16.49 -23.46 5.15
N ARG A 89 16.06 -22.18 5.29
CA ARG A 89 15.10 -21.74 6.31
C ARG A 89 13.64 -21.73 5.84
N GLY A 90 13.41 -21.96 4.55
CA GLY A 90 12.06 -22.00 3.97
C GLY A 90 11.73 -23.32 3.26
N ALA A 91 12.68 -23.91 2.56
CA ALA A 91 12.47 -25.14 1.79
C ALA A 91 12.29 -26.37 2.70
N PRO A 92 11.62 -27.44 2.22
CA PRO A 92 11.51 -28.69 2.94
C PRO A 92 12.89 -29.29 3.29
N PRO A 93 13.03 -29.97 4.44
CA PRO A 93 14.26 -30.67 4.81
C PRO A 93 14.68 -31.66 3.71
N GLY A 94 15.97 -31.70 3.38
CA GLY A 94 16.50 -32.61 2.35
C GLY A 94 16.44 -32.08 0.91
N ALA A 95 15.93 -30.87 0.66
CA ALA A 95 15.99 -30.27 -0.67
C ALA A 95 17.46 -30.04 -1.11
N PRO A 96 17.85 -30.42 -2.34
CA PRO A 96 19.20 -30.19 -2.85
C PRO A 96 19.50 -28.70 -2.98
N LYS A 97 20.78 -28.34 -2.86
CA LYS A 97 21.28 -26.95 -2.82
C LYS A 97 20.72 -26.08 -3.96
N GLU A 98 20.72 -26.59 -5.19
CA GLU A 98 20.20 -25.87 -6.36
C GLU A 98 18.72 -25.52 -6.23
N LYS A 99 17.89 -26.45 -5.73
CA LYS A 99 16.46 -26.20 -5.51
C LYS A 99 16.26 -25.18 -4.39
N ARG A 100 17.10 -25.18 -3.35
CA ARG A 100 17.05 -24.18 -2.25
C ARG A 100 17.41 -22.78 -2.76
N ILE A 101 18.46 -22.66 -3.56
CA ILE A 101 18.87 -21.40 -4.17
C ILE A 101 17.78 -20.87 -5.10
N LYS A 102 17.23 -21.72 -5.97
CA LYS A 102 16.12 -21.33 -6.87
C LYS A 102 14.90 -20.87 -6.09
N TYR A 103 14.52 -21.60 -5.05
CA TYR A 103 13.41 -21.24 -4.17
C TYR A 103 13.62 -19.89 -3.48
N ALA A 104 14.81 -19.63 -2.94
CA ALA A 104 15.13 -18.34 -2.33
C ALA A 104 15.09 -17.20 -3.35
N ARG A 105 15.61 -17.41 -4.57
CA ARG A 105 15.55 -16.43 -5.66
C ARG A 105 14.11 -16.10 -6.05
N ASP A 106 13.26 -17.11 -6.21
CA ASP A 106 11.83 -16.92 -6.51
C ASP A 106 11.13 -16.09 -5.40
N ILE A 107 11.44 -16.33 -4.13
CA ILE A 107 10.89 -15.53 -3.01
C ILE A 107 11.36 -14.08 -3.10
N LEU A 108 12.65 -13.84 -3.28
CA LEU A 108 13.18 -12.47 -3.36
C LEU A 108 12.65 -11.72 -4.59
N GLN A 109 12.39 -12.42 -5.69
CA GLN A 109 11.87 -11.82 -6.92
C GLN A 109 10.36 -11.57 -6.89
N LYS A 110 9.55 -12.52 -6.40
CA LYS A 110 8.08 -12.44 -6.52
C LYS A 110 7.39 -12.02 -5.23
N GLU A 111 7.96 -12.38 -4.08
CA GLU A 111 7.28 -12.24 -2.79
C GLU A 111 7.86 -11.10 -1.93
N LEU A 112 9.16 -10.81 -2.03
CA LEU A 112 9.76 -9.64 -1.40
C LEU A 112 9.36 -8.37 -2.17
N LEU A 113 8.66 -7.46 -1.50
CA LEU A 113 8.31 -6.13 -2.03
C LEU A 113 7.67 -6.16 -3.44
N PRO A 114 6.57 -6.91 -3.66
CA PRO A 114 5.99 -7.11 -5.00
C PRO A 114 5.49 -5.82 -5.67
N HIS A 115 5.20 -4.79 -4.87
CA HIS A 115 4.78 -3.48 -5.33
C HIS A 115 5.91 -2.65 -5.97
N VAL A 116 7.18 -2.99 -5.72
CA VAL A 116 8.33 -2.35 -6.35
C VAL A 116 8.60 -2.98 -7.73
N GLY A 117 8.45 -4.30 -7.83
CA GLY A 117 8.59 -5.04 -9.07
C GLY A 117 8.61 -6.55 -8.83
N VAL A 118 8.14 -7.31 -9.82
CA VAL A 118 8.19 -8.79 -9.83
C VAL A 118 8.90 -9.35 -11.06
N GLY A 119 9.34 -8.46 -11.97
CA GLY A 119 10.12 -8.83 -13.15
C GLY A 119 11.55 -9.23 -12.79
N GLU A 120 12.28 -9.71 -13.79
CA GLU A 120 13.74 -9.84 -13.69
C GLU A 120 14.38 -8.44 -13.67
N PHE A 121 15.59 -8.32 -13.11
CA PHE A 121 16.37 -7.08 -13.02
C PHE A 121 15.75 -5.98 -12.15
N CYS A 122 14.80 -6.32 -11.27
CA CYS A 122 14.20 -5.40 -10.30
C CYS A 122 14.93 -5.40 -8.94
N GLU A 123 16.00 -6.17 -8.79
CA GLU A 123 16.74 -6.38 -7.55
C GLU A 123 17.33 -5.07 -7.00
N THR A 124 17.88 -4.22 -7.86
CA THR A 124 18.45 -2.91 -7.48
C THR A 124 17.38 -2.01 -6.86
N LYS A 125 16.22 -1.87 -7.52
CA LYS A 125 15.10 -1.06 -7.01
C LYS A 125 14.60 -1.59 -5.67
N LYS A 126 14.55 -2.92 -5.51
CA LYS A 126 14.20 -3.55 -4.22
C LYS A 126 15.24 -3.29 -3.15
N ALA A 127 16.53 -3.32 -3.46
CA ALA A 127 17.59 -3.04 -2.52
C ALA A 127 17.54 -1.59 -2.03
N TYR A 128 17.32 -0.61 -2.92
CA TYR A 128 17.10 0.78 -2.53
C TYR A 128 15.89 0.94 -1.61
N TYR A 129 14.75 0.32 -1.96
CA TYR A 129 13.55 0.40 -1.12
C TYR A 129 13.74 -0.31 0.22
N PHE A 130 14.42 -1.45 0.25
CA PHE A 130 14.74 -2.18 1.47
C PHE A 130 15.68 -1.37 2.37
N GLY A 131 16.70 -0.74 1.79
CA GLY A 131 17.58 0.21 2.47
C GLY A 131 16.83 1.40 3.04
N TYR A 132 15.88 1.98 2.29
CA TYR A 132 15.00 3.04 2.78
C TYR A 132 14.14 2.61 3.98
N ILE A 133 13.62 1.38 4.01
CA ILE A 133 12.89 0.85 5.16
C ILE A 133 13.79 0.79 6.40
N ILE A 134 15.01 0.27 6.24
CA ILE A 134 15.98 0.15 7.34
C ILE A 134 16.42 1.54 7.81
N HIS A 135 16.69 2.47 6.88
CA HIS A 135 17.00 3.86 7.18
C HIS A 135 15.91 4.50 8.04
N ARG A 136 14.63 4.31 7.67
CA ARG A 136 13.50 4.81 8.48
C ARG A 136 13.42 4.20 9.87
N LEU A 137 13.72 2.90 9.99
CA LEU A 137 13.78 2.23 11.29
C LEU A 137 14.88 2.84 12.16
N LEU A 138 16.07 3.07 11.61
CA LEU A 138 17.21 3.69 12.31
C LEU A 138 16.92 5.13 12.72
N LEU A 139 16.28 5.93 11.87
CA LEU A 139 15.86 7.29 12.23
C LEU A 139 14.90 7.31 13.43
N CYS A 140 13.99 6.34 13.52
CA CYS A 140 13.08 6.21 14.65
C CYS A 140 13.83 5.80 15.92
N ALA A 141 14.75 4.84 15.80
CA ALA A 141 15.57 4.36 16.89
C ALA A 141 16.49 5.42 17.50
N LEU A 142 17.07 6.27 16.64
CA LEU A 142 17.88 7.42 17.04
C LEU A 142 17.05 8.61 17.54
N GLY A 143 15.72 8.50 17.59
CA GLY A 143 14.82 9.59 18.01
C GLY A 143 14.72 10.77 17.03
N ARG A 144 15.29 10.66 15.82
CA ARG A 144 15.27 11.71 14.79
C ARG A 144 13.91 11.81 14.09
N ARG A 145 13.11 10.74 14.17
CA ARG A 145 11.75 10.65 13.63
C ARG A 145 10.82 10.04 14.68
N PRO A 146 9.59 10.57 14.87
CA PRO A 146 8.61 9.95 15.75
C PRO A 146 8.07 8.64 15.17
N GLU A 147 7.54 7.79 16.04
CA GLU A 147 6.81 6.58 15.65
C GLU A 147 5.58 6.94 14.79
N ASP A 148 5.28 6.09 13.80
CA ASP A 148 4.12 6.30 12.92
C ASP A 148 2.81 5.97 13.66
N ASP A 149 1.83 6.86 13.56
CA ASP A 149 0.51 6.66 14.17
C ASP A 149 -0.37 5.69 13.36
N ARG A 150 -0.77 4.59 14.01
CA ARG A 150 -1.63 3.53 13.44
C ARG A 150 -3.07 3.99 13.23
N ASP A 151 -3.52 5.00 13.97
CA ASP A 151 -4.91 5.48 13.98
C ASP A 151 -5.13 6.69 13.07
N HIS A 152 -4.06 7.31 12.58
CA HIS A 152 -4.11 8.34 11.56
C HIS A 152 -4.85 7.87 10.29
N TYR A 153 -5.95 8.55 9.94
CA TYR A 153 -6.82 8.15 8.83
C TYR A 153 -6.18 8.26 7.46
N GLY A 154 -5.15 9.09 7.29
CA GLY A 154 -4.35 9.12 6.06
C GLY A 154 -3.67 7.78 5.73
N ASN A 155 -3.45 6.94 6.74
CA ASN A 155 -2.87 5.61 6.62
C ASN A 155 -3.94 4.51 6.43
N LYS A 156 -5.23 4.88 6.43
CA LYS A 156 -6.34 3.95 6.26
C LYS A 156 -6.91 4.08 4.84
N ARG A 157 -7.58 3.01 4.38
CA ARG A 157 -8.30 2.95 3.11
C ARG A 157 -9.68 2.32 3.34
N LEU A 158 -10.67 2.77 2.58
CA LEU A 158 -12.03 2.28 2.61
C LEU A 158 -12.29 1.36 1.42
N ASP A 159 -12.57 0.10 1.71
CA ASP A 159 -13.02 -0.88 0.73
C ASP A 159 -14.52 -0.69 0.47
N LEU A 160 -14.85 -0.10 -0.68
CA LEU A 160 -16.24 0.05 -1.15
C LEU A 160 -16.73 -1.19 -1.90
N ALA A 161 -17.97 -1.14 -2.37
CA ALA A 161 -18.60 -2.23 -3.13
C ALA A 161 -17.75 -2.68 -4.33
N GLY A 162 -17.13 -1.76 -5.07
CA GLY A 162 -16.28 -2.08 -6.22
C GLY A 162 -15.10 -3.01 -5.88
N PRO A 163 -14.13 -2.58 -5.04
CA PRO A 163 -13.04 -3.44 -4.60
C PRO A 163 -13.48 -4.75 -3.93
N LEU A 164 -14.54 -4.71 -3.12
CA LEU A 164 -15.09 -5.90 -2.45
C LEU A 164 -15.66 -6.93 -3.42
N LEU A 165 -16.46 -6.49 -4.40
CA LEU A 165 -17.01 -7.34 -5.44
C LEU A 165 -15.92 -7.81 -6.40
N GLY A 166 -14.97 -6.96 -6.77
CA GLY A 166 -13.83 -7.33 -7.62
C GLY A 166 -12.97 -8.41 -6.99
N GLY A 167 -12.72 -8.32 -5.67
CA GLY A 167 -12.01 -9.36 -4.93
C GLY A 167 -12.77 -10.71 -4.90
N LEU A 168 -14.08 -10.66 -4.64
CA LEU A 168 -14.94 -11.84 -4.63
C LEU A 168 -15.03 -12.49 -6.02
N PHE A 169 -15.29 -11.69 -7.05
CA PHE A 169 -15.37 -12.14 -8.44
C PHE A 169 -14.05 -12.77 -8.88
N ARG A 170 -12.91 -12.16 -8.60
CA ARG A 170 -11.58 -12.73 -8.93
C ARG A 170 -11.37 -14.10 -8.30
N MET A 171 -11.83 -14.30 -7.06
CA MET A 171 -11.75 -15.60 -6.38
C MET A 171 -12.63 -16.65 -7.07
N LEU A 172 -13.89 -16.31 -7.34
CA LEU A 172 -14.85 -17.20 -7.99
C LEU A 172 -14.44 -17.53 -9.42
N PHE A 173 -13.93 -16.55 -10.17
CA PHE A 173 -13.43 -16.73 -11.53
C PHE A 173 -12.19 -17.62 -11.56
N ARG A 174 -11.23 -17.42 -10.65
CA ARG A 174 -10.08 -18.34 -10.50
C ARG A 174 -10.49 -19.76 -10.13
N LYS A 175 -11.57 -19.92 -9.36
CA LYS A 175 -12.15 -21.25 -9.11
C LYS A 175 -12.72 -21.84 -10.40
N LEU A 176 -13.52 -21.09 -11.14
CA LEU A 176 -14.05 -21.52 -12.44
C LEU A 176 -12.93 -21.91 -13.41
N THR A 177 -11.86 -21.13 -13.52
CA THR A 177 -10.71 -21.46 -14.38
C THR A 177 -10.05 -22.78 -13.98
N ARG A 178 -9.91 -23.04 -12.67
CA ARG A 178 -9.39 -24.33 -12.17
C ARG A 178 -10.34 -25.49 -12.50
N ASP A 179 -11.65 -25.30 -12.30
CA ASP A 179 -12.66 -26.32 -12.61
C ASP A 179 -12.65 -26.68 -14.11
N VAL A 180 -12.58 -25.67 -14.99
CA VAL A 180 -12.46 -25.85 -16.44
C VAL A 180 -11.16 -26.60 -16.78
N ARG A 181 -10.02 -26.18 -16.22
CA ARG A 181 -8.73 -26.86 -16.44
C ARG A 181 -8.81 -28.34 -16.02
N SER A 182 -9.37 -28.63 -14.86
CA SER A 182 -9.53 -30.00 -14.37
C SER A 182 -10.47 -30.84 -15.24
N TYR A 183 -11.51 -30.24 -15.82
CA TYR A 183 -12.40 -30.92 -16.77
C TYR A 183 -11.65 -31.27 -18.06
N VAL A 184 -10.95 -30.29 -18.65
CA VAL A 184 -10.17 -30.49 -19.89
C VAL A 184 -9.11 -31.57 -19.68
N GLN A 185 -8.38 -31.53 -18.56
CA GLN A 185 -7.38 -32.55 -18.22
C GLN A 185 -8.01 -33.96 -18.20
N LYS A 186 -9.17 -34.12 -17.55
CA LYS A 186 -9.88 -35.42 -17.52
C LYS A 186 -10.35 -35.88 -18.90
N CYS A 187 -10.76 -34.97 -19.78
CA CYS A 187 -11.12 -35.35 -21.15
C CYS A 187 -9.90 -35.88 -21.92
N VAL A 188 -8.77 -35.17 -21.82
CA VAL A 188 -7.50 -35.57 -22.43
C VAL A 188 -7.02 -36.92 -21.88
N ASP A 189 -7.00 -37.08 -20.56
CA ASP A 189 -6.55 -38.32 -19.90
C ASP A 189 -7.40 -39.55 -20.30
N ASN A 190 -8.68 -39.32 -20.63
CA ASN A 190 -9.62 -40.37 -21.05
C ASN A 190 -9.80 -40.49 -22.57
N GLY A 191 -9.03 -39.74 -23.37
CA GLY A 191 -9.15 -39.74 -24.83
C GLY A 191 -10.51 -39.26 -25.36
N LYS A 192 -11.23 -38.43 -24.59
CA LYS A 192 -12.56 -37.89 -24.97
C LYS A 192 -12.42 -36.49 -25.54
N GLU A 193 -13.29 -36.17 -26.51
CA GLU A 193 -13.40 -34.80 -27.02
C GLU A 193 -13.80 -33.80 -25.93
N VAL A 194 -13.24 -32.59 -26.00
CA VAL A 194 -13.49 -31.52 -25.03
C VAL A 194 -14.73 -30.75 -25.45
N ASN A 195 -15.80 -30.85 -24.65
CA ASN A 195 -16.97 -29.99 -24.81
C ASN A 195 -16.97 -28.86 -23.76
N LEU A 196 -16.72 -27.64 -24.21
CA LEU A 196 -16.61 -26.46 -23.35
C LEU A 196 -17.90 -26.09 -22.64
N GLN A 197 -19.08 -26.44 -23.17
CA GLN A 197 -20.36 -26.14 -22.54
C GLN A 197 -20.51 -26.89 -21.21
N PHE A 198 -20.03 -28.14 -21.15
CA PHE A 198 -20.02 -28.91 -19.91
C PHE A 198 -18.88 -28.50 -18.95
N ALA A 199 -17.80 -27.91 -19.48
CA ALA A 199 -16.69 -27.42 -18.68
C ALA A 199 -17.07 -26.17 -17.86
N ILE A 200 -17.84 -25.26 -18.46
CA ILE A 200 -18.15 -23.95 -17.86
C ILE A 200 -19.38 -24.05 -16.94
N LYS A 201 -19.13 -24.17 -15.64
CA LYS A 201 -20.18 -24.19 -14.63
C LYS A 201 -20.58 -22.77 -14.19
N ALA A 202 -21.53 -22.16 -14.90
CA ALA A 202 -22.04 -20.81 -14.60
C ALA A 202 -22.49 -20.63 -13.14
N LYS A 203 -23.05 -21.70 -12.53
CA LYS A 203 -23.49 -21.73 -11.12
C LYS A 203 -22.40 -21.32 -10.14
N THR A 204 -21.12 -21.59 -10.44
CA THR A 204 -19.99 -21.23 -9.56
C THR A 204 -19.92 -19.72 -9.30
N ILE A 205 -20.14 -18.90 -10.33
CA ILE A 205 -20.13 -17.44 -10.19
C ILE A 205 -21.47 -16.96 -9.62
N THR A 206 -22.58 -17.34 -10.26
CA THR A 206 -23.93 -16.84 -9.90
C THR A 206 -24.29 -17.18 -8.45
N SER A 207 -24.13 -18.45 -8.04
CA SER A 207 -24.44 -18.85 -6.67
C SER A 207 -23.41 -18.32 -5.66
N GLY A 208 -22.14 -18.18 -6.05
CA GLY A 208 -21.10 -17.61 -5.19
C GLY A 208 -21.38 -16.15 -4.83
N LEU A 209 -21.69 -15.32 -5.84
CA LEU A 209 -22.05 -13.92 -5.62
C LEU A 209 -23.35 -13.79 -4.81
N LYS A 210 -24.39 -14.54 -5.18
CA LYS A 210 -25.68 -14.54 -4.47
C LYS A 210 -25.51 -14.93 -3.00
N TYR A 211 -24.71 -15.96 -2.72
CA TYR A 211 -24.46 -16.42 -1.35
C TYR A 211 -23.78 -15.34 -0.50
N SER A 212 -22.68 -14.75 -0.96
CA SER A 212 -21.96 -13.74 -0.17
C SER A 212 -22.79 -12.49 0.07
N LEU A 213 -23.53 -12.01 -0.94
CA LEU A 213 -24.41 -10.84 -0.79
C LEU A 213 -25.58 -11.10 0.16
N ALA A 214 -26.20 -12.29 0.09
CA ALA A 214 -27.35 -12.64 0.90
C ALA A 214 -26.98 -12.93 2.36
N THR A 215 -25.85 -13.59 2.61
CA THR A 215 -25.40 -13.97 3.97
C THR A 215 -24.54 -12.92 4.65
N GLY A 216 -23.96 -11.98 3.88
CA GLY A 216 -22.99 -11.02 4.40
C GLY A 216 -21.59 -11.61 4.67
N ASN A 217 -21.35 -12.86 4.29
CA ASN A 217 -20.07 -13.56 4.46
C ASN A 217 -19.18 -13.42 3.22
N TRP A 218 -18.13 -12.63 3.32
CA TRP A 218 -17.14 -12.41 2.26
C TRP A 218 -15.98 -13.40 2.39
N GLY A 219 -15.99 -14.45 1.57
CA GLY A 219 -14.95 -15.49 1.55
C GLY A 219 -15.49 -16.83 1.07
N GLN A 220 -14.64 -17.86 1.13
CA GLN A 220 -15.11 -19.23 0.99
C GLN A 220 -15.80 -19.66 2.27
N ALA A 221 -16.99 -20.25 2.16
CA ALA A 221 -17.72 -20.79 3.31
C ALA A 221 -16.82 -21.73 4.12
N ASN A 222 -16.83 -21.58 5.45
CA ASN A 222 -16.06 -22.37 6.42
C ASN A 222 -14.52 -22.24 6.32
N ALA A 223 -14.00 -21.22 5.63
CA ALA A 223 -12.56 -20.93 5.63
C ALA A 223 -12.19 -19.89 6.69
N ALA A 224 -11.06 -20.11 7.36
CA ALA A 224 -10.45 -19.13 8.27
C ALA A 224 -10.16 -17.82 7.52
N GLY A 225 -10.66 -16.70 8.05
CA GLY A 225 -10.49 -15.37 7.44
C GLY A 225 -11.69 -14.83 6.65
N THR A 226 -12.84 -15.50 6.68
CA THR A 226 -14.11 -14.97 6.15
C THR A 226 -14.53 -13.71 6.90
N ARG A 227 -14.76 -12.61 6.18
CA ARG A 227 -15.23 -11.34 6.77
C ARG A 227 -16.76 -11.38 6.86
N ALA A 228 -17.29 -11.45 8.07
CA ALA A 228 -18.73 -11.42 8.32
C ALA A 228 -19.27 -9.98 8.41
N GLY A 229 -20.54 -9.80 8.07
CA GLY A 229 -21.26 -8.52 8.23
C GLY A 229 -20.89 -7.43 7.22
N VAL A 230 -20.34 -7.82 6.05
CA VAL A 230 -20.00 -6.89 4.97
C VAL A 230 -21.24 -6.42 4.21
N SER A 231 -22.15 -7.34 3.86
CA SER A 231 -23.48 -7.02 3.35
C SER A 231 -24.50 -7.12 4.49
N GLN A 232 -25.42 -6.17 4.52
CA GLN A 232 -26.45 -6.04 5.56
C GLN A 232 -27.78 -5.66 4.90
N VAL A 233 -28.89 -6.05 5.52
CA VAL A 233 -30.22 -5.61 5.08
C VAL A 233 -30.35 -4.11 5.31
N LEU A 234 -30.72 -3.37 4.26
CA LEU A 234 -30.88 -1.92 4.34
C LEU A 234 -31.96 -1.55 5.36
N ASN A 235 -31.66 -0.57 6.21
CA ASN A 235 -32.60 -0.11 7.23
C ASN A 235 -33.57 0.87 6.59
N ARG A 236 -34.87 0.54 6.63
CA ARG A 236 -35.95 1.32 5.99
C ARG A 236 -36.93 1.95 7.00
N LEU A 237 -36.54 2.08 8.27
CA LEU A 237 -37.41 2.68 9.30
C LEU A 237 -37.79 4.14 8.96
N THR A 238 -36.82 4.94 8.52
CA THR A 238 -37.04 6.33 8.10
C THR A 238 -36.13 6.67 6.92
N TYR A 239 -36.43 7.77 6.23
CA TYR A 239 -35.59 8.28 5.16
C TYR A 239 -34.16 8.56 5.64
N ALA A 240 -34.02 9.25 6.79
CA ALA A 240 -32.72 9.56 7.39
C ALA A 240 -31.95 8.29 7.80
N SER A 241 -32.63 7.29 8.37
CA SER A 241 -32.06 5.98 8.69
C SER A 241 -31.47 5.29 7.45
N THR A 242 -32.18 5.37 6.33
CA THR A 242 -31.73 4.79 5.05
C THR A 242 -30.43 5.47 4.58
N LEU A 243 -30.39 6.80 4.59
CA LEU A 243 -29.20 7.58 4.20
C LEU A 243 -28.01 7.32 5.13
N SER A 244 -28.22 7.33 6.46
CA SER A 244 -27.19 7.01 7.45
C SER A 244 -26.61 5.61 7.20
N HIS A 245 -27.46 4.60 6.97
CA HIS A 245 -26.98 3.23 6.73
C HIS A 245 -26.12 3.14 5.46
N LEU A 246 -26.47 3.83 4.37
CA LEU A 246 -25.67 3.84 3.14
C LEU A 246 -24.29 4.52 3.31
N ARG A 247 -24.13 5.40 4.30
CA ARG A 247 -22.90 6.17 4.56
C ARG A 247 -22.09 5.63 5.73
N ARG A 248 -22.46 4.45 6.23
CA ARG A 248 -21.83 3.76 7.34
C ARG A 248 -20.53 3.07 6.92
N LEU A 249 -19.55 3.10 7.82
CA LEU A 249 -18.28 2.42 7.72
C LEU A 249 -18.09 1.50 8.92
N ASN A 250 -17.38 0.39 8.70
CA ASN A 250 -17.12 -0.59 9.73
C ASN A 250 -15.62 -0.88 9.82
N SER A 251 -15.06 -0.74 11.02
CA SER A 251 -13.68 -1.11 11.31
C SER A 251 -13.61 -2.63 11.59
N PRO A 252 -12.72 -3.40 10.93
CA PRO A 252 -12.68 -4.86 11.03
C PRO A 252 -12.00 -5.36 12.33
N ILE A 253 -12.23 -4.67 13.44
CA ILE A 253 -11.67 -5.01 14.76
C ILE A 253 -12.72 -5.85 15.51
N GLY A 254 -12.27 -6.91 16.19
CA GLY A 254 -13.13 -7.73 17.02
C GLY A 254 -13.86 -6.87 18.07
N ARG A 255 -15.19 -6.98 18.10
CA ARG A 255 -16.05 -6.15 18.97
C ARG A 255 -15.82 -6.42 20.46
N GLU A 256 -15.36 -7.62 20.80
CA GLU A 256 -15.01 -8.07 22.15
C GLU A 256 -13.72 -7.43 22.68
N GLY A 257 -12.90 -6.84 21.81
CA GLY A 257 -11.64 -6.20 22.20
C GLY A 257 -11.86 -4.90 22.99
N LYS A 258 -11.25 -4.81 24.17
CA LYS A 258 -11.23 -3.62 25.05
C LYS A 258 -10.20 -2.54 24.65
N LEU A 259 -9.67 -2.59 23.41
CA LEU A 259 -8.69 -1.60 22.96
C LEU A 259 -9.36 -0.23 22.78
N ALA A 260 -9.00 0.73 23.63
CA ALA A 260 -9.61 2.07 23.63
C ALA A 260 -9.15 2.94 22.45
N LYS A 261 -7.85 2.94 22.11
CA LYS A 261 -7.27 3.86 21.10
C LYS A 261 -8.00 3.83 19.73
N PRO A 262 -8.31 2.67 19.13
CA PRO A 262 -9.00 2.63 17.84
C PRO A 262 -10.45 3.14 17.87
N ARG A 263 -11.07 3.16 19.07
CA ARG A 263 -12.44 3.62 19.30
C ARG A 263 -12.53 5.12 19.55
N GLN A 264 -11.43 5.74 19.99
CA GLN A 264 -11.39 7.18 20.24
C GLN A 264 -11.54 7.97 18.94
N LEU A 265 -12.13 9.16 19.06
CA LEU A 265 -12.15 10.13 17.98
C LEU A 265 -10.71 10.62 17.75
N HIS A 266 -10.24 10.49 16.52
CA HIS A 266 -8.90 10.90 16.14
C HIS A 266 -8.94 12.21 15.34
N ASN A 267 -7.98 13.11 15.56
CA ASN A 267 -7.97 14.45 14.96
C ASN A 267 -8.01 14.42 13.41
N SER A 268 -7.37 13.41 12.80
CA SER A 268 -7.40 13.23 11.34
C SER A 268 -8.78 12.86 10.78
N GLN A 269 -9.78 12.60 11.62
CA GLN A 269 -11.16 12.32 11.19
C GLN A 269 -11.94 13.60 10.91
N TRP A 270 -11.40 14.77 11.26
CA TRP A 270 -12.08 16.05 11.11
C TRP A 270 -12.56 16.30 9.68
N GLY A 271 -13.88 16.52 9.55
CA GLY A 271 -14.57 16.72 8.28
C GLY A 271 -14.55 15.52 7.33
N MET A 272 -14.07 14.36 7.79
CA MET A 272 -14.12 13.08 7.07
C MET A 272 -15.15 12.12 7.69
N MET A 273 -15.27 12.13 9.00
CA MET A 273 -16.26 11.35 9.75
C MET A 273 -17.13 12.27 10.60
N CYS A 274 -18.37 11.85 10.84
CA CYS A 274 -19.21 12.48 11.84
C CYS A 274 -18.66 12.17 13.24
N PRO A 275 -18.37 13.19 14.08
CA PRO A 275 -17.80 12.95 15.41
C PRO A 275 -18.84 12.41 16.41
N ALA A 276 -20.13 12.66 16.17
CA ALA A 276 -21.21 12.28 17.09
C ALA A 276 -21.91 10.98 16.70
N GLU A 277 -21.98 10.65 15.40
CA GLU A 277 -22.79 9.54 14.91
C GLU A 277 -22.04 8.21 14.96
N THR A 278 -22.05 7.58 16.13
CA THR A 278 -21.58 6.21 16.39
C THR A 278 -22.62 5.48 17.23
N PRO A 279 -22.85 4.17 17.03
CA PRO A 279 -23.70 3.40 17.93
C PRO A 279 -23.10 3.33 19.34
N GLU A 280 -23.96 3.24 20.33
CA GLU A 280 -23.57 2.95 21.72
C GLU A 280 -23.19 1.46 21.90
N GLY A 281 -22.56 1.16 23.04
CA GLY A 281 -22.17 -0.22 23.40
C GLY A 281 -20.91 -0.72 22.68
N GLN A 282 -20.87 -2.03 22.38
CA GLN A 282 -19.65 -2.70 21.91
C GLN A 282 -19.14 -2.23 20.54
N ALA A 283 -19.99 -1.58 19.74
CA ALA A 283 -19.63 -1.04 18.43
C ALA A 283 -19.15 0.42 18.47
N CYS A 284 -19.18 1.06 19.65
CA CYS A 284 -18.80 2.46 19.81
C CYS A 284 -17.37 2.71 19.30
N GLY A 285 -17.25 3.68 18.40
CA GLY A 285 -15.99 4.07 17.76
C GLY A 285 -15.49 3.12 16.67
N LEU A 286 -16.11 1.94 16.48
CA LEU A 286 -15.75 0.99 15.42
C LEU A 286 -16.63 1.15 14.19
N VAL A 287 -17.91 1.40 14.41
CA VAL A 287 -18.88 1.77 13.37
C VAL A 287 -18.95 3.29 13.34
N LYS A 288 -18.69 3.87 12.16
CA LYS A 288 -18.61 5.32 11.96
C LYS A 288 -19.44 5.73 10.75
N ASN A 289 -19.82 6.99 10.68
CA ASN A 289 -20.56 7.54 9.54
C ASN A 289 -19.77 8.65 8.86
N LEU A 290 -19.85 8.71 7.53
CA LEU A 290 -19.17 9.71 6.71
C LEU A 290 -19.74 11.13 6.94
N ALA A 291 -18.87 12.14 7.00
CA ALA A 291 -19.32 13.54 7.01
C ALA A 291 -19.89 13.97 5.65
N LEU A 292 -20.80 14.93 5.61
CA LEU A 292 -21.64 15.26 4.43
C LEU A 292 -20.89 15.39 3.09
N MET A 293 -19.83 16.20 3.04
CA MET A 293 -19.11 16.51 1.78
C MET A 293 -18.00 15.52 1.43
N VAL A 294 -17.91 14.40 2.14
CA VAL A 294 -16.80 13.46 1.96
C VAL A 294 -16.98 12.67 0.68
N TYR A 295 -15.90 12.60 -0.06
CA TYR A 295 -15.76 11.83 -1.28
C TYR A 295 -14.69 10.76 -1.09
N ILE A 296 -14.99 9.55 -1.54
CA ILE A 296 -14.06 8.42 -1.47
C ILE A 296 -13.52 8.19 -2.87
N THR A 297 -12.19 8.22 -3.01
CA THR A 297 -11.53 8.09 -4.32
C THR A 297 -11.82 6.73 -4.95
N VAL A 298 -12.10 6.71 -6.25
CA VAL A 298 -12.30 5.47 -7.03
C VAL A 298 -10.99 4.93 -7.60
N GLY A 299 -9.96 5.77 -7.67
CA GLY A 299 -8.63 5.44 -8.16
C GLY A 299 -8.47 5.73 -9.65
N SER A 300 -7.22 5.96 -10.05
CA SER A 300 -6.84 6.24 -11.44
C SER A 300 -5.52 5.55 -11.79
N ALA A 301 -5.29 5.38 -13.09
CA ALA A 301 -4.05 4.79 -13.60
C ALA A 301 -2.85 5.64 -13.17
N ALA A 302 -1.81 4.97 -12.66
CA ALA A 302 -0.57 5.64 -12.24
C ALA A 302 0.35 5.95 -13.42
N TYR A 303 0.19 5.25 -14.55
CA TYR A 303 1.09 5.33 -15.71
C TYR A 303 1.27 6.76 -16.24
N PRO A 304 0.22 7.58 -16.46
CA PRO A 304 0.40 8.96 -16.93
C PRO A 304 1.21 9.84 -15.95
N ILE A 305 1.14 9.54 -14.65
CA ILE A 305 1.96 10.25 -13.65
C ILE A 305 3.41 9.80 -13.73
N LEU A 306 3.67 8.51 -13.96
CA LEU A 306 5.03 7.99 -14.09
C LEU A 306 5.72 8.56 -15.33
N GLU A 307 5.03 8.56 -16.47
CA GLU A 307 5.50 9.15 -17.73
C GLU A 307 5.81 10.64 -17.56
N PHE A 308 4.88 11.40 -16.95
CA PHE A 308 5.10 12.81 -16.64
C PHE A 308 6.33 13.03 -15.73
N LEU A 309 6.56 12.16 -14.74
CA LEU A 309 7.70 12.29 -13.83
C LEU A 309 9.03 12.03 -14.53
N GLU A 310 9.07 11.08 -15.46
CA GLU A 310 10.23 10.76 -16.28
C GLU A 310 10.59 11.94 -17.20
N GLU A 311 9.60 12.53 -17.87
CA GLU A 311 9.79 13.72 -18.71
C GLU A 311 10.25 14.96 -17.92
N TRP A 312 9.82 15.08 -16.66
CA TRP A 312 10.12 16.24 -15.81
C TRP A 312 11.37 16.08 -14.94
N GLY A 313 12.32 15.23 -15.35
CA GLY A 313 13.65 15.18 -14.74
C GLY A 313 13.71 14.44 -13.41
N THR A 314 12.84 13.44 -13.21
CA THR A 314 13.01 12.49 -12.10
C THR A 314 14.14 11.52 -12.46
N GLU A 315 15.23 11.55 -11.70
CA GLU A 315 16.39 10.69 -11.91
C GLU A 315 16.11 9.28 -11.36
N ASN A 316 16.39 8.25 -12.18
CA ASN A 316 16.18 6.84 -11.82
C ASN A 316 17.37 6.31 -10.98
N PHE A 317 17.15 5.24 -10.22
CA PHE A 317 18.16 4.65 -9.32
C PHE A 317 19.42 4.13 -10.02
N GLU A 318 19.28 3.75 -11.29
CA GLU A 318 20.38 3.25 -12.11
C GLU A 318 21.31 4.37 -12.59
N GLU A 319 20.87 5.63 -12.51
CA GLU A 319 21.56 6.80 -13.03
C GLU A 319 22.21 7.66 -11.94
N ILE A 320 21.88 7.41 -10.67
CA ILE A 320 22.31 8.24 -9.53
C ILE A 320 23.34 7.55 -8.64
N SER A 321 24.29 8.35 -8.15
CA SER A 321 25.09 7.97 -6.99
C SER A 321 24.26 8.12 -5.71
N PRO A 322 24.32 7.16 -4.76
CA PRO A 322 23.66 7.28 -3.46
C PRO A 322 23.98 8.56 -2.69
N SER A 323 25.16 9.15 -2.93
CA SER A 323 25.60 10.42 -2.33
C SER A 323 24.72 11.64 -2.69
N VAL A 324 23.91 11.56 -3.75
CA VAL A 324 22.98 12.63 -4.17
C VAL A 324 21.67 12.57 -3.38
N ILE A 325 21.29 11.39 -2.89
CA ILE A 325 20.02 11.11 -2.20
C ILE A 325 19.75 11.99 -0.96
N PRO A 326 20.75 12.40 -0.14
CA PRO A 326 20.54 13.34 0.97
C PRO A 326 20.16 14.75 0.52
N LYS A 327 20.64 15.17 -0.66
CA LYS A 327 20.45 16.53 -1.20
C LYS A 327 19.17 16.64 -2.02
N ALA A 328 18.76 15.57 -2.69
CA ALA A 328 17.55 15.50 -3.49
C ALA A 328 16.31 15.08 -2.68
N THR A 329 15.12 15.28 -3.26
CA THR A 329 13.84 14.84 -2.71
C THR A 329 13.44 13.49 -3.29
N LYS A 330 13.04 12.55 -2.44
CA LYS A 330 12.60 11.20 -2.84
C LYS A 330 11.16 11.28 -3.36
N ILE A 331 10.89 10.72 -4.54
CA ILE A 331 9.56 10.72 -5.14
C ILE A 331 8.92 9.34 -5.02
N PHE A 332 7.74 9.28 -4.40
CA PHE A 332 6.95 8.08 -4.26
C PHE A 332 5.64 8.18 -5.03
N VAL A 333 5.28 7.13 -5.77
CA VAL A 333 3.98 6.98 -6.42
C VAL A 333 3.31 5.71 -5.90
N ASN A 334 2.17 5.85 -5.22
CA ASN A 334 1.45 4.73 -4.58
C ASN A 334 2.33 3.87 -3.65
N GLY A 335 3.32 4.49 -3.01
CA GLY A 335 4.27 3.83 -2.11
C GLY A 335 5.49 3.21 -2.80
N MET A 336 5.53 3.13 -4.13
CA MET A 336 6.75 2.79 -4.88
C MET A 336 7.68 3.99 -4.88
N TRP A 337 8.93 3.82 -4.46
CA TRP A 337 9.97 4.84 -4.66
C TRP A 337 10.37 4.82 -6.13
N VAL A 338 10.07 5.88 -6.87
CA VAL A 338 10.27 5.95 -8.32
C VAL A 338 11.65 6.52 -8.67
N GLY A 339 12.10 7.51 -7.91
CA GLY A 339 13.38 8.15 -8.14
C GLY A 339 13.60 9.34 -7.21
N VAL A 340 14.49 10.24 -7.61
CA VAL A 340 14.81 11.47 -6.87
C VAL A 340 14.70 12.69 -7.77
N HIS A 341 14.47 13.86 -7.17
CA HIS A 341 14.36 15.11 -7.90
C HIS A 341 15.00 16.26 -7.12
N ARG A 342 15.73 17.12 -7.82
CA ARG A 342 16.51 18.22 -7.23
C ARG A 342 15.66 19.45 -6.91
N ASP A 343 14.66 19.76 -7.74
CA ASP A 343 13.71 20.87 -7.52
C ASP A 343 12.27 20.41 -7.28
N PRO A 344 11.94 19.89 -6.08
CA PRO A 344 10.58 19.46 -5.75
C PRO A 344 9.55 20.60 -5.71
N ASP A 345 9.99 21.86 -5.56
CA ASP A 345 9.10 23.01 -5.46
C ASP A 345 8.42 23.30 -6.80
N MET A 346 9.19 23.34 -7.87
CA MET A 346 8.67 23.50 -9.22
C MET A 346 7.78 22.31 -9.61
N LEU A 347 8.21 21.08 -9.31
CA LEU A 347 7.45 19.88 -9.62
C LEU A 347 6.07 19.87 -8.95
N VAL A 348 6.00 20.19 -7.65
CA VAL A 348 4.73 20.26 -6.92
C VAL A 348 3.81 21.36 -7.44
N LYS A 349 4.37 22.54 -7.78
CA LYS A 349 3.60 23.63 -8.39
C LYS A 349 3.00 23.19 -9.73
N THR A 350 3.77 22.53 -10.58
CA THR A 350 3.31 22.03 -11.88
C THR A 350 2.24 20.95 -11.72
N LEU A 351 2.46 19.93 -10.88
CA LEU A 351 1.46 18.88 -10.62
C LEU A 351 0.15 19.44 -10.08
N ARG A 352 0.20 20.39 -9.14
CA ARG A 352 -1.01 21.06 -8.62
C ARG A 352 -1.72 21.85 -9.70
N ARG A 353 -1.00 22.52 -10.60
CA ARG A 353 -1.58 23.25 -11.73
C ARG A 353 -2.26 22.32 -12.74
N LEU A 354 -1.62 21.21 -13.10
CA LEU A 354 -2.21 20.20 -14.00
C LEU A 354 -3.48 19.59 -13.41
N ARG A 355 -3.46 19.25 -12.11
CA ARG A 355 -4.65 18.75 -11.40
C ARG A 355 -5.79 19.76 -11.38
N ARG A 356 -5.49 21.05 -11.19
CA ARG A 356 -6.47 22.14 -11.17
C ARG A 356 -7.09 22.42 -12.54
N ARG A 357 -6.37 22.13 -13.62
CA ARG A 357 -6.86 22.20 -15.01
C ARG A 357 -7.58 20.92 -15.45
N VAL A 358 -7.62 19.89 -14.60
CA VAL A 358 -8.20 18.58 -14.89
C VAL A 358 -7.40 17.78 -15.95
N ASP A 359 -6.17 18.22 -16.27
CA ASP A 359 -5.22 17.44 -17.09
C ASP A 359 -4.77 16.16 -16.35
N VAL A 360 -4.66 16.28 -15.02
CA VAL A 360 -4.49 15.16 -14.10
C VAL A 360 -5.78 14.97 -13.31
N ASN A 361 -6.19 13.72 -13.11
CA ASN A 361 -7.40 13.40 -12.37
C ASN A 361 -7.40 14.10 -10.99
N THR A 362 -8.51 14.77 -10.66
CA THR A 362 -8.69 15.54 -9.42
C THR A 362 -8.50 14.70 -8.15
N GLU A 363 -8.70 13.38 -8.22
CA GLU A 363 -8.46 12.46 -7.11
C GLU A 363 -6.99 12.23 -6.77
N VAL A 364 -6.06 12.59 -7.67
CA VAL A 364 -4.62 12.39 -7.43
C VAL A 364 -4.18 13.28 -6.28
N SER A 365 -3.70 12.67 -5.20
CA SER A 365 -3.17 13.41 -4.05
C SER A 365 -1.67 13.63 -4.21
N VAL A 366 -1.22 14.85 -3.91
CA VAL A 366 0.18 15.25 -3.95
C VAL A 366 0.55 15.84 -2.60
N VAL A 367 1.39 15.13 -1.85
CA VAL A 367 1.82 15.49 -0.49
C VAL A 367 3.33 15.65 -0.47
N ARG A 368 3.81 16.85 -0.16
CA ARG A 368 5.24 17.13 0.03
C ARG A 368 5.55 17.26 1.52
N ASP A 369 6.39 16.36 2.01
CA ASP A 369 6.99 16.47 3.34
C ASP A 369 8.37 17.13 3.20
N ILE A 370 8.44 18.38 3.60
CA ILE A 370 9.66 19.20 3.48
C ILE A 370 10.74 18.68 4.44
N ARG A 371 10.35 18.23 5.64
CA ARG A 371 11.29 17.80 6.68
C ARG A 371 11.94 16.48 6.32
N LEU A 372 11.16 15.55 5.79
CA LEU A 372 11.67 14.25 5.34
C LEU A 372 12.28 14.28 3.94
N LYS A 373 12.16 15.41 3.22
CA LYS A 373 12.53 15.53 1.79
C LYS A 373 11.86 14.42 0.96
N GLU A 374 10.55 14.29 1.13
CA GLU A 374 9.74 13.30 0.40
C GLU A 374 8.58 13.96 -0.33
N LEU A 375 8.37 13.56 -1.57
CA LEU A 375 7.17 13.86 -2.34
C LEU A 375 6.40 12.56 -2.53
N ARG A 376 5.17 12.49 -2.03
CA ARG A 376 4.31 11.31 -2.14
C ARG A 376 3.08 11.63 -2.98
N ILE A 377 2.88 10.84 -4.02
CA ILE A 377 1.76 10.94 -4.94
C ILE A 377 0.91 9.68 -4.82
N TYR A 378 -0.41 9.85 -4.71
CA TYR A 378 -1.35 8.74 -4.58
C TYR A 378 -2.44 8.84 -5.64
N THR A 379 -2.58 7.77 -6.43
CA THR A 379 -3.65 7.55 -7.41
C THR A 379 -4.55 6.37 -7.01
N ASP A 380 -4.34 5.81 -5.81
CA ASP A 380 -5.10 4.69 -5.27
C ASP A 380 -6.54 5.05 -4.87
N TYR A 381 -7.38 4.02 -4.78
CA TYR A 381 -8.78 4.11 -4.37
C TYR A 381 -8.93 4.05 -2.84
N GLY A 382 -10.12 4.40 -2.35
CA GLY A 382 -10.49 4.24 -0.95
C GLY A 382 -9.91 5.31 -0.02
N ARG A 383 -9.33 6.39 -0.55
CA ARG A 383 -8.92 7.54 0.27
C ARG A 383 -10.13 8.42 0.53
N CYS A 384 -10.27 8.92 1.77
CA CYS A 384 -11.23 9.98 2.06
C CYS A 384 -10.66 11.33 1.61
N SER A 385 -11.48 12.08 0.91
CA SER A 385 -11.21 13.44 0.46
C SER A 385 -12.43 14.31 0.71
N ARG A 386 -12.24 15.62 0.73
CA ARG A 386 -13.34 16.59 0.82
C ARG A 386 -12.96 17.83 0.02
N PRO A 387 -13.91 18.44 -0.69
CA PRO A 387 -13.64 19.63 -1.48
C PRO A 387 -13.34 20.82 -0.55
N LEU A 388 -12.36 21.63 -0.92
CA LEU A 388 -12.01 22.86 -0.20
C LEU A 388 -11.85 24.04 -1.16
N PHE A 389 -12.22 25.25 -0.71
CA PHE A 389 -11.96 26.46 -1.49
C PHE A 389 -10.47 26.77 -1.56
N ILE A 390 -10.02 27.20 -2.74
CA ILE A 390 -8.63 27.63 -2.93
C ILE A 390 -8.49 29.09 -2.48
N VAL A 391 -7.48 29.33 -1.65
CA VAL A 391 -6.98 30.66 -1.32
C VAL A 391 -5.62 30.84 -1.99
N ASP A 392 -5.47 31.95 -2.71
CA ASP A 392 -4.19 32.37 -3.30
C ASP A 392 -3.89 33.80 -2.89
N ASN A 393 -2.65 34.07 -2.45
CA ASN A 393 -2.23 35.37 -1.93
C ASN A 393 -3.23 35.99 -0.93
N GLN A 394 -3.67 35.19 0.05
CA GLN A 394 -4.65 35.57 1.08
C GLN A 394 -6.03 35.97 0.56
N ARG A 395 -6.37 35.63 -0.69
CA ARG A 395 -7.67 35.91 -1.31
C ARG A 395 -8.33 34.62 -1.80
N LEU A 396 -9.64 34.50 -1.59
CA LEU A 396 -10.42 33.41 -2.16
C LEU A 396 -10.45 33.54 -3.68
N LEU A 397 -10.24 32.42 -4.39
CA LEU A 397 -10.33 32.41 -5.85
C LEU A 397 -11.78 32.52 -6.34
N ILE A 398 -12.73 31.93 -5.60
CA ILE A 398 -14.17 32.07 -5.88
C ILE A 398 -14.63 33.50 -5.60
N LYS A 399 -15.37 34.10 -6.54
CA LYS A 399 -15.90 35.47 -6.45
C LYS A 399 -17.43 35.47 -6.49
N LYS A 400 -18.04 36.61 -6.12
CA LYS A 400 -19.51 36.77 -6.15
C LYS A 400 -20.12 36.48 -7.52
N LYS A 401 -19.44 36.84 -8.62
CA LYS A 401 -19.87 36.52 -9.98
C LYS A 401 -20.08 35.02 -10.22
N ASP A 402 -19.24 34.18 -9.62
CA ASP A 402 -19.30 32.73 -9.80
C ASP A 402 -20.49 32.16 -9.02
N ILE A 403 -20.83 32.78 -7.88
CA ILE A 403 -22.04 32.45 -7.09
C ILE A 403 -23.30 32.82 -7.88
N TYR A 404 -23.34 34.00 -8.51
CA TYR A 404 -24.48 34.39 -9.35
C TYR A 404 -24.64 33.44 -10.55
N ALA A 405 -23.55 33.04 -11.21
CA ALA A 405 -23.59 32.06 -12.29
C ALA A 405 -24.11 30.67 -11.86
N LEU A 406 -23.85 30.26 -10.61
CA LEU A 406 -24.44 29.03 -10.04
C LEU A 406 -25.93 29.18 -9.76
N GLN A 407 -26.36 30.35 -9.24
CA GLN A 407 -27.77 30.64 -8.95
C GLN A 407 -28.62 30.66 -10.23
N GLU A 408 -28.07 31.23 -11.30
CA GLU A 408 -28.67 31.26 -12.63
C GLU A 408 -28.56 29.93 -13.38
N ARG A 409 -27.94 28.89 -12.77
CA ARG A 409 -27.70 27.57 -13.35
C ARG A 409 -26.92 27.59 -14.67
N VAL A 410 -26.11 28.61 -14.88
CA VAL A 410 -25.17 28.72 -16.01
C VAL A 410 -23.99 27.77 -15.80
N ASN A 411 -23.57 27.60 -14.54
CA ASN A 411 -22.50 26.69 -14.14
C ASN A 411 -23.00 25.64 -13.14
N PHE A 412 -22.40 24.44 -13.19
CA PHE A 412 -22.64 23.36 -12.23
C PHE A 412 -21.44 23.14 -11.32
N TRP A 413 -21.62 22.29 -10.30
CA TRP A 413 -20.57 21.91 -9.35
C TRP A 413 -19.28 21.42 -10.05
N ALA A 414 -19.42 20.67 -11.14
CA ALA A 414 -18.28 20.21 -11.95
C ALA A 414 -17.46 21.37 -12.54
N ASN A 415 -18.12 22.45 -12.96
CA ASN A 415 -17.47 23.63 -13.53
C ASN A 415 -16.61 24.38 -12.50
N LEU A 416 -16.91 24.24 -11.20
CA LEU A 416 -16.09 24.82 -10.14
C LEU A 416 -14.73 24.12 -9.98
N PHE A 417 -14.65 22.83 -10.31
CA PHE A 417 -13.38 22.11 -10.35
C PHE A 417 -12.55 22.50 -11.58
N SER A 418 -13.16 22.55 -12.77
CA SER A 418 -12.45 22.95 -13.99
C SER A 418 -11.97 24.41 -13.95
N SER A 419 -12.71 25.28 -13.25
CA SER A 419 -12.33 26.67 -13.02
C SER A 419 -11.31 26.85 -11.89
N SER A 420 -10.79 25.75 -11.31
CA SER A 420 -9.80 25.78 -10.23
C SER A 420 -10.27 26.52 -8.96
N PHE A 421 -11.57 26.50 -8.64
CA PHE A 421 -12.09 27.13 -7.42
C PHE A 421 -12.11 26.18 -6.21
N LEU A 422 -12.09 24.86 -6.47
CA LEU A 422 -12.09 23.79 -5.48
C LEU A 422 -10.87 22.88 -5.63
N LEU A 423 -10.39 22.32 -4.51
CA LEU A 423 -9.33 21.30 -4.42
C LEU A 423 -9.81 20.00 -3.81
#